data_AF-A0A5C7MWZ9-F1
#
_entry.id   AF-A0A5C7MWZ9-F1
#
_cell.length_a   1.000
_cell.length_b   1.000
_cell.length_c   1.000
_cell.angle_alpha   90.00
_cell.angle_beta   90.00
_cell.angle_gamma   90.00
#
_symmetry.space_group_name_H-M   'P 1'
#
loop_
_entity.id
_entity.type
_entity.pdbx_description
1 polymer ?
#
loop_
_entity_poly.entity_id
_entity_poly.type
_entity_poly.pdbx_seq_one_letter_code
_entity_poly.pdbx_strand_id
1 'polypeptide(L)'
;PEFVAHAVNDWCRFNGTGSLFIDPGSPWQNAWIESFNGRLRDELLNSWRFDSLLEAQVLIEDWRIDYNANRPHSAHHGLTPTEFALQWTTTHQPQAA
;
A
#
# COMPACT_ATOMS: atom_id res chain seq x y z
N PRO A 1 5.92 15.17 14.12
CA PRO A 1 5.15 14.11 13.42
C PRO A 1 5.72 13.90 12.01
N GLU A 2 5.85 12.64 11.57
CA GLU A 2 6.63 12.27 10.38
C GLU A 2 6.01 12.77 9.07
N PHE A 3 4.69 12.65 8.90
CA PHE A 3 3.98 13.03 7.66
C PHE A 3 3.67 14.53 7.52
N VAL A 4 4.04 15.35 8.50
CA VAL A 4 3.93 16.83 8.44
C VAL A 4 5.30 17.51 8.43
N ALA A 5 6.38 16.73 8.36
CA ALA A 5 7.73 17.27 8.33
C ALA A 5 7.97 18.06 7.03
N HIS A 6 8.73 19.16 7.12
CA HIS A 6 9.09 19.97 5.95
C HIS A 6 9.76 19.15 4.84
N ALA A 7 10.60 18.18 5.22
CA ALA A 7 11.26 17.28 4.27
C ALA A 7 10.25 16.49 3.40
N VAL A 8 9.15 16.01 3.98
CA VAL A 8 8.10 15.28 3.24
C VAL A 8 7.34 16.24 2.34
N ASN A 9 7.01 17.43 2.83
CA ASN A 9 6.32 18.45 2.04
C ASN A 9 7.16 18.92 0.84
N ASP A 10 8.45 19.14 1.04
CA ASP A 10 9.38 19.51 -0.04
C ASP A 10 9.51 18.38 -1.05
N TRP A 11 9.60 17.12 -0.60
CA TRP A 11 9.61 15.97 -1.48
C TRP A 11 8.33 15.90 -2.33
N CYS A 12 7.15 16.07 -1.74
CA CYS A 12 5.89 16.12 -2.50
C CYS A 12 5.92 17.23 -3.55
N ARG A 13 6.34 18.44 -3.16
CA ARG A 13 6.46 19.60 -4.06
C ARG A 13 7.38 19.32 -5.25
N PHE A 14 8.55 18.72 -5.01
CA PHE A 14 9.52 18.44 -6.07
C PHE A 14 9.12 17.27 -6.98
N ASN A 15 8.26 16.37 -6.51
CA ASN A 15 7.76 15.24 -7.30
C ASN A 15 6.39 15.52 -7.96
N GLY A 16 5.85 16.73 -7.83
CA GLY A 16 4.55 17.08 -8.40
C GLY A 16 3.37 16.38 -7.72
N THR A 17 3.55 15.95 -6.47
CA THR A 17 2.51 15.30 -5.66
C THR A 17 2.06 16.22 -4.52
N GLY A 18 0.92 15.91 -3.91
CA GLY A 18 0.36 16.64 -2.77
C GLY A 18 0.16 15.73 -1.56
N SER A 19 -0.05 16.34 -0.40
CA SER A 19 -0.43 15.63 0.83
C SER A 19 -1.94 15.72 1.03
N LEU A 20 -2.55 14.61 1.42
CA LEU A 20 -3.96 14.55 1.83
C LEU A 20 -4.01 14.08 3.29
N PHE A 21 -4.49 14.94 4.18
CA PHE A 21 -4.70 14.61 5.58
C PHE A 21 -6.15 14.20 5.81
N ILE A 22 -6.37 13.31 6.77
CA ILE A 22 -7.72 13.01 7.24
C ILE A 22 -8.28 14.20 8.02
N ASP A 23 -9.58 14.37 7.96
CA ASP A 23 -10.30 15.34 8.76
C ASP A 23 -10.25 14.95 10.25
N PRO A 24 -10.14 15.92 11.17
CA PRO A 24 -10.22 15.64 12.60
C PRO A 24 -11.49 14.86 12.96
N GLY A 25 -11.33 13.73 13.66
CA GLY A 25 -12.46 12.88 14.04
C GLY A 25 -12.99 11.96 12.92
N SER A 26 -12.28 11.83 11.80
CA SER A 26 -12.72 11.03 10.64
C SER A 26 -11.84 9.79 10.38
N PRO A 27 -11.73 8.82 11.31
CA PRO A 27 -10.86 7.65 11.15
C PRO A 27 -11.22 6.77 9.95
N TRP A 28 -12.49 6.78 9.51
CA TRP A 28 -12.94 5.98 8.35
C TRP A 28 -12.26 6.38 7.03
N GLN A 29 -11.72 7.61 6.94
CA GLN A 29 -10.94 8.04 5.76
C GLN A 29 -9.62 7.26 5.62
N ASN A 30 -9.17 6.59 6.69
CA ASN A 30 -7.97 5.78 6.73
C ASN A 30 -8.26 4.26 6.71
N ALA A 31 -9.53 3.85 6.57
CA ALA A 31 -9.95 2.46 6.78
C ALA A 31 -9.23 1.45 5.86
N TRP A 32 -8.85 1.86 4.64
CA TRP A 32 -8.26 0.97 3.65
C TRP A 32 -6.83 0.59 4.03
N ILE A 33 -6.01 1.57 4.41
CA ILE A 33 -4.64 1.31 4.84
C ILE A 33 -4.61 0.64 6.22
N GLU A 34 -5.58 0.93 7.08
CA GLU A 34 -5.74 0.20 8.36
C GLU A 34 -6.07 -1.27 8.14
N SER A 35 -6.98 -1.58 7.20
CA SER A 35 -7.29 -2.97 6.83
C SER A 35 -6.07 -3.70 6.29
N PHE A 36 -5.29 -3.06 5.40
CA PHE A 36 -4.04 -3.62 4.89
C PHE A 36 -3.01 -3.86 6.01
N ASN A 37 -2.78 -2.87 6.88
CA ASN A 37 -1.81 -2.97 7.96
C ASN A 37 -2.23 -4.02 9.01
N GLY A 38 -3.52 -4.18 9.27
CA GLY A 38 -4.04 -5.24 10.14
C GLY A 38 -3.75 -6.61 9.54
N ARG A 39 -4.04 -6.78 8.25
CA ARG A 39 -3.76 -8.02 7.50
C ARG A 39 -2.28 -8.42 7.51
N LEU A 40 -1.38 -7.48 7.23
CA LEU A 40 0.07 -7.72 7.28
C LEU A 40 0.53 -8.12 8.70
N ARG A 41 -0.02 -7.48 9.73
CA ARG A 41 0.30 -7.83 11.12
C ARG A 41 -0.16 -9.22 11.47
N ASP A 42 -1.41 -9.56 11.19
CA ASP A 42 -2.00 -10.84 11.58
C ASP A 42 -1.35 -12.01 10.83
N GLU A 43 -1.05 -11.83 9.54
CA GLU A 43 -0.50 -12.92 8.72
C GLU A 43 1.02 -13.07 8.84
N LEU A 44 1.77 -12.00 9.13
CA LEU A 44 3.23 -12.05 9.15
C LEU A 44 3.84 -11.49 10.44
N LEU A 45 3.65 -10.19 10.71
CA LEU A 45 4.48 -9.51 11.71
C LEU A 45 4.25 -9.98 13.15
N ASN A 46 3.03 -10.36 13.51
CA ASN A 46 2.70 -10.89 14.83
C ASN A 46 2.99 -12.38 14.97
N SER A 47 3.05 -13.09 13.84
CA SER A 47 3.21 -14.55 13.78
C SER A 47 4.69 -14.98 13.72
N TRP A 48 5.58 -14.06 13.36
CA TRP A 48 7.00 -14.35 13.17
C TRP A 48 7.89 -13.53 14.11
N ARG A 49 8.91 -14.19 14.67
CA ARG A 49 10.02 -13.50 15.34
C ARG A 49 11.21 -13.49 14.41
N PHE A 50 11.63 -12.31 13.98
CA PHE A 50 12.80 -12.15 13.11
C PHE A 50 14.10 -12.17 13.94
N ASP A 51 15.06 -12.96 13.49
CA ASP A 51 16.41 -13.08 14.05
C ASP A 51 17.39 -12.09 13.41
N SER A 52 17.05 -11.54 12.23
CA SER A 52 17.84 -10.50 11.58
C SER A 52 17.02 -9.55 10.71
N LEU A 53 17.59 -8.38 10.41
CA LEU A 53 16.99 -7.44 9.45
C LEU A 53 16.87 -8.06 8.04
N LEU A 54 17.87 -8.84 7.62
CA LEU A 54 17.86 -9.50 6.32
C LEU A 54 16.69 -10.49 6.21
N GLU A 55 16.48 -11.31 7.25
CA GLU A 55 15.34 -12.22 7.31
C GLU A 55 14.01 -11.46 7.23
N ALA A 56 13.86 -10.37 7.99
CA ALA A 56 12.66 -9.54 7.94
C ALA A 56 12.42 -8.98 6.53
N GLN A 57 13.45 -8.49 5.86
CA GLN A 57 13.35 -7.97 4.49
C GLN A 57 12.90 -9.04 3.51
N VAL A 58 13.46 -10.25 3.58
CA VAL A 58 13.11 -11.36 2.68
C VAL A 58 11.66 -11.79 2.90
N LEU A 59 11.26 -12.06 4.15
CA LEU A 59 9.92 -12.56 4.45
C LEU A 59 8.82 -11.52 4.17
N ILE A 60 9.09 -10.23 4.45
CA ILE A 60 8.15 -9.15 4.13
C ILE A 60 8.02 -8.99 2.61
N GLU A 61 9.11 -9.11 1.86
CA GLU A 61 9.08 -9.01 0.40
C GLU A 61 8.32 -10.18 -0.23
N ASP A 62 8.55 -11.41 0.24
CA ASP A 62 7.80 -12.58 -0.20
C ASP A 62 6.30 -12.42 0.06
N TRP A 63 5.92 -11.95 1.25
CA TRP A 63 4.52 -11.66 1.57
C TRP A 63 3.94 -10.54 0.68
N ARG A 64 4.72 -9.49 0.41
CA ARG A 64 4.30 -8.37 -0.47
C ARG A 64 4.05 -8.85 -1.89
N ILE A 65 4.91 -9.72 -2.42
CA ILE A 65 4.76 -10.31 -3.74
C ILE A 65 3.51 -11.20 -3.78
N ASP A 66 3.33 -12.08 -2.80
CA ASP A 66 2.15 -12.94 -2.72
C ASP A 66 0.85 -12.13 -2.69
N TYR A 67 0.77 -11.15 -1.78
CA TYR A 67 -0.39 -10.29 -1.61
C TYR A 67 -0.75 -9.53 -2.90
N ASN A 68 0.23 -9.00 -3.63
CA ASN A 68 -0.03 -8.15 -4.80
C ASN A 68 -0.21 -8.92 -6.10
N ALA A 69 0.55 -10.01 -6.30
CA ALA A 69 0.65 -10.68 -7.59
C ALA A 69 -0.06 -12.04 -7.65
N ASN A 70 -0.31 -12.70 -6.52
CA ASN A 70 -0.87 -14.06 -6.49
C ASN A 70 -2.23 -14.14 -5.80
N ARG A 71 -2.50 -13.27 -4.83
CA ARG A 71 -3.72 -13.32 -4.02
C ARG A 71 -4.88 -12.63 -4.72
N PRO A 72 -6.02 -13.32 -4.97
CA PRO A 72 -7.22 -12.69 -5.50
C PRO A 72 -8.00 -11.94 -4.41
N HIS A 73 -8.53 -10.76 -4.74
CA HIS A 73 -9.27 -9.90 -3.81
C HIS A 73 -10.73 -9.78 -4.21
N SER A 74 -11.66 -10.02 -3.28
CA SER A 74 -13.10 -9.87 -3.53
C SER A 74 -13.49 -8.44 -3.90
N ALA A 75 -12.82 -7.43 -3.31
CA ALA A 75 -12.98 -6.02 -3.66
C ALA A 75 -12.57 -5.70 -5.11
N HIS A 76 -11.77 -6.55 -5.74
CA HIS A 76 -11.34 -6.44 -7.14
C HIS A 76 -12.03 -7.50 -8.02
N HIS A 77 -13.19 -8.02 -7.60
CA HIS A 77 -13.92 -9.05 -8.33
C HIS A 77 -13.12 -10.34 -8.58
N GLY A 78 -12.20 -10.67 -7.66
CA GLY A 78 -11.35 -11.85 -7.76
C GLY A 78 -10.02 -11.62 -8.50
N LEU A 79 -9.74 -10.40 -8.95
CA LEU A 79 -8.42 -10.05 -9.46
C LEU A 79 -7.41 -9.83 -8.32
N THR A 80 -6.15 -10.06 -8.62
CA THR A 80 -5.03 -9.62 -7.78
C THR A 80 -4.88 -8.10 -7.86
N PRO A 81 -4.26 -7.44 -6.85
CA PRO A 81 -3.97 -6.00 -6.92
C PRO A 81 -3.18 -5.60 -8.18
N THR A 82 -2.21 -6.42 -8.62
CA THR A 82 -1.44 -6.17 -9.84
C THR A 82 -2.31 -6.24 -11.09
N GLU A 83 -3.18 -7.25 -11.22
CA GLU A 83 -4.10 -7.36 -12.35
C GLU A 83 -5.12 -6.22 -12.38
N PHE A 84 -5.67 -5.86 -11.21
CA PHE A 84 -6.59 -4.74 -11.07
C PHE A 84 -5.93 -3.43 -11.52
N ALA A 85 -4.70 -3.17 -11.07
CA ALA A 85 -3.95 -1.98 -11.47
C ALA A 85 -3.70 -1.96 -12.98
N LEU A 86 -3.27 -3.09 -13.57
CA LEU A 86 -3.06 -3.20 -15.02
C LEU A 86 -4.34 -2.94 -15.81
N GLN A 87 -5.47 -3.51 -15.38
CA GLN A 87 -6.76 -3.30 -16.01
C GLN A 87 -7.20 -1.84 -15.90
N TRP A 88 -7.04 -1.23 -14.73
CA TRP A 88 -7.39 0.18 -14.51
C TRP A 88 -6.56 1.09 -15.42
N THR A 89 -5.25 0.88 -15.47
CA THR A 89 -4.33 1.64 -16.34
C THR A 89 -4.73 1.50 -17.81
N THR A 90 -4.98 0.28 -18.28
CA THR A 90 -5.40 0.03 -19.67
C THR A 90 -6.71 0.76 -20.03
N THR A 91 -7.62 0.89 -19.07
CA THR A 91 -8.95 1.50 -19.30
C THR A 91 -8.92 3.03 -19.18
N HIS A 92 -8.04 3.60 -18.35
CA HIS A 92 -8.08 5.02 -17.96
C HIS A 92 -6.87 5.84 -18.40
N GLN A 93 -5.80 5.23 -18.94
CA GLN A 93 -4.76 6.02 -19.60
C GLN A 93 -5.27 6.57 -20.92
N PRO A 94 -5.10 7.87 -21.20
CA PRO A 94 -5.33 8.39 -22.54
C PRO A 94 -4.39 7.65 -23.51
N GLN A 95 -4.96 7.07 -24.57
CA GLN A 95 -4.15 6.61 -25.70
C GLN A 95 -3.39 7.83 -26.23
N ALA A 96 -2.06 7.73 -26.32
CA ALA A 96 -1.26 8.74 -26.99
C ALA A 96 -1.80 8.87 -28.43
N ALA A 97 -2.16 10.11 -28.81
CA ALA A 97 -2.53 10.45 -30.18
C ALA A 97 -1.33 10.37 -31.12
#